data_AF-A0A1Y2GYW5-F1
#
_entry.id   AF-A0A1Y2GYW5-F1
#
_cell.length_a   1.000
_cell.length_b   1.000
_cell.length_c   1.000
_cell.angle_alpha   90.00
_cell.angle_beta   90.00
_cell.angle_gamma   90.00
#
_symmetry.space_group_name_H-M   'P 1'
#
loop_
_entity.id
_entity.type
_entity.pdbx_description
1 polymer ?
#
loop_
_entity_poly.entity_id
_entity_poly.type
_entity_poly.pdbx_seq_one_letter_code
_entity_poly.pdbx_strand_id
1 'polypeptide(L)'
;MDQLKHRSNNTKALFRGQPLSDESQFMAEDEQEQLIESLRKSNEKANDAFKFVLLLFSIMEIFIHLGFTAYAWSRNKSMSGLPLPDNADQSISPGFATIFSLISFFIGIFIIWDMCNISRTVVVGWTFVSSVPLVLMMGSTEFSFELMWWSMPLLLQAVDLASLWIMRDPDEDFLRLEKSQYKLKSA
;
A
#
# COMPACT_ATOMS: atom_id res chain seq x y z
N MET A 1 11.97 -35.32 -8.29
CA MET A 1 10.61 -35.37 -7.69
C MET A 1 10.66 -35.75 -6.20
N ASP A 2 11.71 -36.43 -5.73
CA ASP A 2 11.85 -36.86 -4.33
C ASP A 2 12.15 -35.74 -3.31
N GLN A 3 12.83 -34.66 -3.71
CA GLN A 3 13.13 -33.54 -2.80
C GLN A 3 11.86 -32.77 -2.34
N LEU A 4 10.85 -32.67 -3.19
CA LEU A 4 9.56 -32.05 -2.84
C LEU A 4 8.80 -32.89 -1.81
N LYS A 5 8.97 -34.22 -1.86
CA LYS A 5 8.33 -35.16 -0.92
C LYS A 5 8.97 -35.10 0.46
N HIS A 6 10.30 -34.89 0.54
CA HIS A 6 11.00 -34.67 1.81
C HIS A 6 10.63 -33.35 2.48
N ARG A 7 10.48 -32.27 1.70
CA ARG A 7 10.12 -30.95 2.23
C ARG A 7 8.73 -30.93 2.89
N SER A 8 7.75 -31.59 2.28
CA SER A 8 6.38 -31.72 2.82
C SER A 8 6.32 -32.52 4.13
N ASN A 9 7.17 -33.55 4.26
CA ASN A 9 7.22 -34.36 5.47
C ASN A 9 7.84 -33.60 6.66
N ASN A 10 8.84 -32.76 6.41
CA ASN A 10 9.47 -31.95 7.46
C ASN A 10 8.54 -30.85 7.98
N THR A 11 7.69 -30.26 7.12
CA THR A 11 6.68 -29.28 7.58
C THR A 11 5.63 -29.95 8.46
N LYS A 12 5.19 -31.16 8.11
CA LYS A 12 4.23 -31.95 8.92
C LYS A 12 4.83 -32.41 10.25
N ALA A 13 6.14 -32.66 10.31
CA ALA A 13 6.83 -33.00 11.55
C ALA A 13 6.97 -31.79 12.50
N LEU A 14 7.21 -30.59 11.95
CA LEU A 14 7.26 -29.33 12.71
C LEU A 14 5.94 -29.03 13.43
N PHE A 15 4.79 -29.27 12.77
CA PHE A 15 3.47 -29.12 13.37
C PHE A 15 3.12 -30.19 14.41
N ARG A 16 3.87 -31.31 14.46
CA ARG A 16 3.64 -32.41 15.40
C ARG A 16 4.54 -32.38 16.65
N GLY A 17 5.39 -31.36 16.78
CA GLY A 17 6.27 -31.21 17.96
C GLY A 17 7.28 -32.35 18.13
N GLN A 18 7.62 -33.08 17.06
CA GLN A 18 8.72 -34.04 17.12
C GLN A 18 10.06 -33.30 16.98
N PRO A 19 11.08 -33.63 17.79
CA PRO A 19 12.40 -33.06 17.62
C PRO A 19 12.92 -33.43 16.23
N LEU A 20 13.18 -32.41 15.41
CA LEU A 20 13.95 -32.56 14.18
C LEU A 20 15.30 -33.13 14.58
N SER A 21 15.63 -34.32 14.09
CA SER A 21 16.96 -34.89 14.23
C SER A 21 17.97 -33.88 13.68
N ASP A 22 18.88 -33.44 14.55
CA ASP A 22 20.02 -32.56 14.30
C ASP A 22 20.98 -33.17 13.27
N GLU A 23 20.59 -33.15 12.00
CA GLU A 23 21.55 -33.00 10.91
C GLU A 23 21.14 -31.72 10.21
N SER A 24 21.69 -30.60 10.69
CA SER A 24 21.86 -29.43 9.85
C SER A 24 22.74 -29.86 8.68
N GLN A 25 22.13 -30.38 7.63
CA GLN A 25 22.79 -30.69 6.38
C GLN A 25 23.29 -29.34 5.85
N PHE A 26 24.53 -29.00 6.21
CA PHE A 26 25.19 -27.78 5.78
C PHE A 26 25.20 -27.82 4.25
N MET A 27 24.37 -26.97 3.66
CA MET A 27 24.32 -26.75 2.22
C MET A 27 25.70 -26.27 1.77
N ALA A 28 26.17 -26.72 0.61
CA ALA A 28 27.45 -26.25 0.08
C ALA A 28 27.38 -24.72 -0.13
N GLU A 29 28.48 -24.01 0.13
CA GLU A 29 28.52 -22.53 0.10
C GLU A 29 27.96 -21.96 -1.21
N ASP A 30 28.33 -22.58 -2.35
CA ASP A 30 27.85 -22.22 -3.68
C ASP A 30 26.33 -22.40 -3.85
N GLU A 31 25.76 -23.45 -3.23
CA GLU A 31 24.31 -23.70 -3.27
C GLU A 31 23.54 -22.69 -2.39
N GLN A 32 24.15 -22.22 -1.30
CA GLN A 32 23.56 -21.21 -0.42
C GLN A 32 23.58 -19.82 -1.07
N GLU A 33 24.65 -19.43 -1.76
CA GLU A 33 24.70 -18.16 -2.52
C GLU A 33 23.68 -18.13 -3.65
N GLN A 34 23.57 -19.22 -4.42
CA GLN A 34 22.55 -19.35 -5.46
C GLN A 34 21.13 -19.25 -4.89
N LEU A 35 20.89 -19.82 -3.71
CA LEU A 35 19.60 -19.71 -3.04
C LEU A 35 19.31 -18.25 -2.65
N ILE A 36 20.25 -17.54 -2.03
CA ILE A 36 20.08 -16.13 -1.62
C ILE A 36 19.82 -15.24 -2.84
N GLU A 37 20.58 -15.41 -3.92
CA GLU A 37 20.39 -14.63 -5.15
C GLU A 37 19.04 -14.94 -5.81
N SER A 38 18.64 -16.20 -5.87
CA SER A 38 17.33 -16.60 -6.39
C SER A 38 16.18 -16.03 -5.55
N LEU A 39 16.34 -15.97 -4.23
CA LEU A 39 15.37 -15.37 -3.32
C LEU A 39 15.28 -13.86 -3.51
N ARG A 40 16.41 -13.15 -3.67
CA ARG A 40 16.44 -11.71 -3.98
C ARG A 40 15.70 -11.42 -5.28
N LYS A 41 16.00 -12.15 -6.35
CA LYS A 41 15.34 -11.98 -7.66
C LYS A 41 13.85 -12.32 -7.61
N SER A 42 13.46 -13.35 -6.86
CA SER A 42 12.05 -13.69 -6.65
C SER A 42 11.34 -12.60 -5.85
N ASN A 43 12.00 -12.00 -4.88
CA ASN A 43 11.45 -10.92 -4.07
C ASN A 43 11.28 -9.62 -4.88
N GLU A 44 12.28 -9.23 -5.66
CA GLU A 44 12.19 -8.10 -6.61
C GLU A 44 10.99 -8.27 -7.55
N LYS A 45 10.83 -9.46 -8.13
CA LYS A 45 9.69 -9.77 -9.00
C LYS A 45 8.35 -9.69 -8.27
N ALA A 46 8.28 -10.14 -7.02
CA ALA A 46 7.07 -10.06 -6.20
C ALA A 46 6.74 -8.61 -5.84
N ASN A 47 7.74 -7.82 -5.47
CA ASN A 47 7.61 -6.39 -5.18
C ASN A 47 7.12 -5.63 -6.41
N ASP A 48 7.67 -5.88 -7.58
CA ASP A 48 7.22 -5.23 -8.82
C ASP A 48 5.78 -5.62 -9.20
N ALA A 49 5.39 -6.88 -9.01
CA ALA A 49 4.01 -7.31 -9.20
C ALA A 49 3.06 -6.60 -8.22
N PHE A 50 3.48 -6.45 -6.96
CA PHE A 50 2.67 -5.77 -5.95
C PHE A 50 2.53 -4.27 -6.23
N LYS A 51 3.60 -3.60 -6.66
CA LYS A 51 3.55 -2.19 -7.12
C LYS A 51 2.57 -2.02 -8.28
N PHE A 52 2.61 -2.92 -9.25
CA PHE A 52 1.69 -2.90 -10.39
C PHE A 52 0.23 -2.97 -9.93
N VAL A 53 -0.07 -3.84 -8.96
CA VAL A 53 -1.41 -3.96 -8.38
C VAL A 53 -1.83 -2.67 -7.66
N LEU A 54 -0.96 -2.09 -6.82
CA LEU A 54 -1.25 -0.83 -6.13
C LEU A 54 -1.51 0.33 -7.11
N LEU A 55 -0.74 0.41 -8.19
CA LEU A 55 -0.93 1.41 -9.25
C LEU A 55 -2.29 1.25 -9.92
N LEU A 56 -2.71 0.02 -10.24
CA LEU A 56 -4.02 -0.25 -10.80
C LEU A 56 -5.15 0.17 -9.86
N PHE A 57 -5.04 -0.14 -8.56
CA PHE A 57 -6.01 0.30 -7.56
C PHE A 57 -6.08 1.83 -7.45
N SER A 58 -4.94 2.51 -7.46
CA SER A 58 -4.88 3.98 -7.40
C SER A 58 -5.53 4.64 -8.61
N ILE A 59 -5.29 4.10 -9.81
CA ILE A 59 -5.90 4.60 -11.05
C ILE A 59 -7.42 4.35 -11.03
N MET A 60 -7.85 3.17 -10.61
CA MET A 60 -9.27 2.84 -10.47
C MET A 60 -9.98 3.82 -9.52
N GLU A 61 -9.35 4.13 -8.39
CA GLU A 61 -9.89 5.05 -7.38
C GLU A 61 -10.08 6.48 -7.93
N ILE A 62 -9.16 6.94 -8.78
CA ILE A 62 -9.29 8.22 -9.51
C ILE A 62 -10.55 8.22 -10.38
N PHE A 63 -10.78 7.16 -11.17
CA PHE A 63 -11.97 7.07 -12.02
C PHE A 63 -13.27 7.04 -11.20
N ILE A 64 -13.27 6.31 -10.11
CA ILE A 64 -14.40 6.21 -9.18
C ILE A 64 -14.71 7.59 -8.56
N HIS A 65 -13.70 8.34 -8.12
CA HIS A 65 -13.84 9.71 -7.60
C HIS A 65 -14.34 10.70 -8.65
N LEU A 66 -13.85 10.61 -9.90
CA LEU A 66 -14.33 11.43 -11.00
C LEU A 66 -15.81 11.13 -11.31
N GLY A 67 -16.21 9.86 -11.32
CA GLY A 67 -17.60 9.43 -11.52
C GLY A 67 -18.54 9.97 -10.46
N PHE A 68 -18.16 9.87 -9.18
CA PHE A 68 -18.96 10.42 -8.07
C PHE A 68 -19.08 11.95 -8.14
N THR A 69 -18.01 12.64 -8.53
CA THR A 69 -18.02 14.09 -8.70
C THR A 69 -18.93 14.51 -9.86
N ALA A 70 -18.88 13.79 -10.98
CA ALA A 70 -19.78 14.01 -12.11
C ALA A 70 -21.25 13.78 -11.73
N TYR A 71 -21.52 12.75 -10.91
CA TYR A 71 -22.84 12.48 -10.36
C TYR A 71 -23.34 13.61 -9.44
N ALA A 72 -22.51 14.04 -8.48
CA ALA A 72 -22.84 15.14 -7.56
C ALA A 72 -23.09 16.46 -8.31
N TRP A 73 -22.29 16.73 -9.34
CA TRP A 73 -22.44 17.89 -10.21
C TRP A 73 -23.76 17.85 -11.02
N SER A 74 -24.09 16.68 -11.58
CA SER A 74 -25.34 16.46 -12.31
C SER A 74 -26.58 16.67 -11.42
N ARG A 75 -26.54 16.15 -10.19
CA ARG A 75 -27.61 16.32 -9.20
C ARG A 75 -27.84 17.80 -8.86
N ASN A 76 -26.77 18.56 -8.60
CA ASN A 76 -26.89 20.00 -8.30
C ASN A 76 -27.50 20.80 -9.45
N LYS A 77 -27.16 20.47 -10.71
CA LYS A 77 -27.78 21.10 -11.89
C LYS A 77 -29.26 20.75 -12.07
N SER A 78 -29.72 19.60 -11.59
CA SER A 78 -31.14 19.22 -11.66
C SER A 78 -32.00 19.92 -10.60
N MET A 79 -31.38 20.46 -9.54
CA MET A 79 -32.08 21.01 -8.37
C MET A 79 -32.29 22.54 -8.45
N SER A 80 -31.67 23.21 -9.42
CA SER A 80 -31.76 24.66 -9.67
C SER A 80 -33.09 25.15 -10.27
N GLY A 81 -34.11 24.29 -10.36
CA GLY A 81 -35.46 24.64 -10.83
C GLY A 81 -36.49 24.92 -9.73
N LEU A 82 -36.14 24.72 -8.45
CA LEU A 82 -37.04 24.99 -7.30
C LEU A 82 -36.47 26.11 -6.43
N PRO A 83 -37.32 27.04 -5.94
CA PRO A 83 -36.89 28.07 -4.99
C PRO A 83 -36.60 27.40 -3.64
N LEU A 84 -35.33 27.16 -3.34
CA LEU A 84 -34.91 26.71 -2.00
C LEU A 84 -34.77 27.92 -1.06
N PRO A 85 -35.15 27.76 0.22
CA PRO A 85 -35.07 28.82 1.22
C PRO A 85 -33.61 29.25 1.47
N ASP A 86 -33.43 30.56 1.68
CA ASP A 86 -32.17 31.34 1.78
C ASP A 86 -31.15 30.90 2.86
N ASN A 87 -31.34 29.75 3.51
CA ASN A 87 -30.46 29.22 4.55
C ASN A 87 -29.71 27.94 4.12
N ALA A 88 -29.55 27.69 2.81
CA ALA A 88 -28.66 26.63 2.33
C ALA A 88 -27.20 27.10 2.46
N ASP A 89 -26.76 27.13 3.71
CA ASP A 89 -25.43 27.51 4.18
C ASP A 89 -24.33 26.87 3.35
N GLN A 90 -23.42 27.73 2.91
CA GLN A 90 -21.98 27.57 2.65
C GLN A 90 -21.35 26.17 2.79
N SER A 91 -21.92 25.16 2.15
CA SER A 91 -21.26 23.85 2.01
C SER A 91 -20.09 24.05 1.04
N ILE A 92 -18.89 23.99 1.61
CA ILE A 92 -17.65 24.04 0.85
C ILE A 92 -17.75 22.98 -0.26
N SER A 93 -17.64 23.45 -1.50
CA SER A 93 -18.04 22.69 -2.69
C SER A 93 -17.38 21.31 -2.74
N PRO A 94 -18.16 20.22 -2.93
CA PRO A 94 -17.64 18.87 -3.21
C PRO A 94 -16.57 18.85 -4.31
N GLY A 95 -16.57 19.84 -5.21
CA GLY A 95 -15.52 20.02 -6.20
C GLY A 95 -14.13 20.27 -5.61
N PHE A 96 -14.01 21.07 -4.54
CA PHE A 96 -12.71 21.29 -3.89
C PHE A 96 -12.23 20.03 -3.18
N ALA A 97 -13.11 19.32 -2.47
CA ALA A 97 -12.77 18.05 -1.83
C ALA A 97 -12.26 17.03 -2.87
N THR A 98 -12.91 16.93 -4.04
CA THR A 98 -12.43 16.09 -5.14
C THR A 98 -11.05 16.50 -5.64
N ILE A 99 -10.79 17.79 -5.85
CA ILE A 99 -9.48 18.25 -6.35
C ILE A 99 -8.37 17.82 -5.39
N PHE A 100 -8.56 18.02 -4.08
CA PHE A 100 -7.59 17.59 -3.08
C PHE A 100 -7.43 16.05 -3.02
N SER A 101 -8.53 15.29 -3.16
CA SER A 101 -8.46 13.82 -3.29
C SER A 101 -7.65 13.38 -4.51
N LEU A 102 -7.87 14.02 -5.67
CA LEU A 102 -7.12 13.72 -6.89
C LEU A 102 -5.64 14.02 -6.73
N ILE A 103 -5.29 15.19 -6.18
CA ILE A 103 -3.88 15.53 -5.89
C ILE A 103 -3.27 14.49 -4.95
N SER A 104 -3.99 14.07 -3.91
CA SER A 104 -3.54 13.00 -3.01
C SER A 104 -3.26 11.69 -3.75
N PHE A 105 -4.14 11.27 -4.66
CA PHE A 105 -3.93 10.05 -5.46
C PHE A 105 -2.74 10.16 -6.41
N PHE A 106 -2.54 11.32 -7.05
CA PHE A 106 -1.36 11.55 -7.90
C PHE A 106 -0.05 11.50 -7.11
N ILE A 107 -0.03 12.04 -5.89
CA ILE A 107 1.12 11.93 -4.99
C ILE A 107 1.38 10.46 -4.64
N GLY A 108 0.34 9.69 -4.31
CA GLY A 108 0.45 8.24 -4.03
C GLY A 108 1.01 7.45 -5.21
N ILE A 109 0.49 7.67 -6.42
CA ILE A 109 0.99 7.04 -7.65
C ILE A 109 2.47 7.37 -7.87
N PHE A 110 2.86 8.64 -7.72
CA PHE A 110 4.26 9.06 -7.88
C PHE A 110 5.18 8.38 -6.87
N ILE A 111 4.74 8.26 -5.62
CA ILE A 111 5.48 7.57 -4.56
C ILE A 111 5.65 6.07 -4.87
N ILE A 112 4.58 5.39 -5.29
CA ILE A 112 4.62 3.96 -5.63
C ILE A 112 5.54 3.73 -6.84
N TRP A 113 5.53 4.65 -7.80
CA TRP A 113 6.35 4.56 -9.01
C TRP A 113 7.84 4.77 -8.70
N ASP A 114 8.18 5.80 -7.92
CA ASP A 114 9.57 6.26 -7.81
C ASP A 114 10.39 5.48 -6.77
N MET A 115 9.79 4.96 -5.68
CA MET A 115 10.39 4.07 -4.66
C MET A 115 11.74 4.48 -4.04
N CYS A 116 12.43 5.52 -4.51
CA CYS A 116 13.87 5.64 -4.31
C CYS A 116 14.29 6.30 -3.00
N ASN A 117 13.38 6.95 -2.28
CA ASN A 117 13.48 7.26 -0.86
C ASN A 117 12.34 8.21 -0.53
N ILE A 118 11.34 7.72 0.20
CA ILE A 118 10.26 8.57 0.65
C ILE A 118 10.79 9.38 1.83
N SER A 119 11.08 10.66 1.59
CA SER A 119 11.42 11.59 2.67
C SER A 119 10.23 11.74 3.62
N ARG A 120 10.53 11.88 4.92
CA ARG A 120 9.52 12.18 5.95
C ARG A 120 8.69 13.43 5.61
N THR A 121 9.28 14.42 4.94
CA THR A 121 8.58 15.63 4.50
C THR A 121 7.50 15.33 3.47
N VAL A 122 7.75 14.40 2.54
CA VAL A 122 6.79 13.97 1.52
C VAL A 122 5.61 13.27 2.16
N VAL A 123 5.85 12.38 3.15
CA VAL A 123 4.78 11.69 3.89
C VAL A 123 3.89 12.69 4.64
N VAL A 124 4.50 13.65 5.34
CA VAL A 124 3.75 14.68 6.07
C VAL A 124 2.93 15.54 5.12
N GLY A 125 3.52 15.99 4.01
CA GLY A 125 2.82 16.77 2.99
C GLY A 125 1.67 16.00 2.35
N TRP A 126 1.88 14.72 2.03
CA TRP A 126 0.85 13.85 1.51
C TRP A 126 -0.31 13.70 2.49
N THR A 127 -0.02 13.36 3.74
CA THR A 127 -1.03 13.22 4.81
C THR A 127 -1.87 14.48 4.98
N PHE A 128 -1.22 15.65 4.94
CA PHE A 128 -1.92 16.92 4.99
C PHE A 128 -2.93 17.04 3.84
N VAL A 129 -2.48 16.85 2.60
CA VAL A 129 -3.34 16.91 1.41
C VAL A 129 -4.48 15.89 1.46
N SER A 130 -4.21 14.66 1.90
CA SER A 130 -5.20 13.59 2.01
C SER A 130 -6.26 13.84 3.08
N SER A 131 -5.94 14.63 4.12
CA SER A 131 -6.88 14.98 5.20
C SER A 131 -7.83 16.13 4.85
N VAL A 132 -7.46 17.00 3.89
CA VAL A 132 -8.26 18.17 3.49
C VAL A 132 -9.67 17.78 3.03
N PRO A 133 -9.88 16.80 2.13
CA PRO A 133 -11.22 16.40 1.68
C PRO A 133 -12.15 16.01 2.84
N LEU A 134 -11.60 15.30 3.84
CA LEU A 134 -12.33 14.88 5.02
C LEU A 134 -12.73 16.08 5.88
N VAL A 135 -11.80 17.02 6.13
CA VAL A 135 -12.08 18.24 6.92
C VAL A 135 -13.12 19.12 6.22
N LEU A 136 -13.03 19.26 4.89
CA LEU A 136 -13.97 20.08 4.12
C LEU A 136 -15.41 19.54 4.16
N MET A 137 -15.57 18.23 4.28
CA MET A 137 -16.88 17.56 4.24
C MET A 137 -17.40 17.16 5.62
N MET A 138 -16.59 17.25 6.68
CA MET A 138 -16.99 16.86 8.04
C MET A 138 -18.15 17.71 8.60
N GLY A 139 -18.28 18.97 8.16
CA GLY A 139 -19.36 19.87 8.59
C GLY A 139 -20.66 19.74 7.81
N SER A 140 -20.67 19.02 6.68
CA SER A 140 -21.81 18.95 5.74
C SER A 140 -22.38 17.55 5.57
N THR A 141 -21.81 16.54 6.21
CA THR A 141 -22.17 15.13 6.00
C THR A 141 -22.97 14.57 7.17
N GLU A 142 -24.16 14.03 6.89
CA GLU A 142 -24.83 13.11 7.81
C GLU A 142 -24.11 11.74 7.74
N PHE A 143 -23.89 11.14 8.91
CA PHE A 143 -22.82 10.21 9.29
C PHE A 143 -22.75 8.82 8.58
N SER A 144 -23.12 8.69 7.31
CA SER A 144 -23.26 7.35 6.67
C SER A 144 -22.22 7.07 5.58
N PHE A 145 -22.51 7.43 4.34
CA PHE A 145 -21.72 7.01 3.18
C PHE A 145 -20.70 8.06 2.74
N GLU A 146 -21.07 9.34 2.83
CA GLU A 146 -20.24 10.44 2.35
C GLU A 146 -18.97 10.59 3.21
N LEU A 147 -19.05 10.42 4.53
CA LEU A 147 -17.86 10.47 5.39
C LEU A 147 -16.85 9.37 5.04
N MET A 148 -17.34 8.14 4.82
CA MET A 148 -16.50 7.02 4.36
C MET A 148 -15.85 7.35 3.02
N TRP A 149 -16.62 7.90 2.08
CA TRP A 149 -16.12 8.32 0.77
C TRP A 149 -14.98 9.34 0.88
N TRP A 150 -15.18 10.39 1.67
CA TRP A 150 -14.17 11.45 1.84
C TRP A 150 -12.97 11.01 2.67
N SER A 151 -13.05 9.87 3.36
CA SER A 151 -11.91 9.23 4.03
C SER A 151 -11.05 8.36 3.12
N MET A 152 -11.51 8.05 1.90
CA MET A 152 -10.79 7.16 0.97
C MET A 152 -9.34 7.58 0.67
N PRO A 153 -9.02 8.87 0.45
CA PRO A 153 -7.63 9.29 0.25
C PRO A 153 -6.70 8.92 1.42
N LEU A 154 -7.18 9.03 2.66
CA LEU A 154 -6.42 8.64 3.86
C LEU A 154 -6.32 7.12 3.99
N LEU A 155 -7.40 6.40 3.67
CA LEU A 155 -7.40 4.94 3.72
C LEU A 155 -6.43 4.34 2.69
N LEU A 156 -6.44 4.85 1.46
CA LEU A 156 -5.51 4.42 0.41
C LEU A 156 -4.07 4.77 0.79
N GLN A 157 -3.84 5.96 1.33
CA GLN A 157 -2.52 6.35 1.84
C GLN A 157 -2.00 5.37 2.91
N ALA A 158 -2.86 4.92 3.83
CA ALA A 158 -2.47 3.96 4.85
C ALA A 158 -2.10 2.60 4.23
N VAL A 159 -2.86 2.14 3.23
CA VAL A 159 -2.56 0.90 2.49
C VAL A 159 -1.23 1.01 1.75
N ASP A 160 -0.98 2.13 1.09
CA ASP A 160 0.26 2.37 0.36
C ASP A 160 1.47 2.38 1.30
N LEU A 161 1.38 3.08 2.44
CA LEU A 161 2.45 3.11 3.45
C LEU A 161 2.71 1.74 4.06
N ALA A 162 1.67 0.97 4.38
CA ALA A 162 1.82 -0.39 4.88
C ALA A 162 2.49 -1.30 3.85
N SER A 163 2.12 -1.16 2.59
CA SER A 163 2.69 -1.91 1.47
C SER A 163 4.17 -1.59 1.26
N LEU A 164 4.52 -0.31 1.31
CA LEU A 164 5.90 0.18 1.25
C LEU A 164 6.76 -0.37 2.40
N TRP A 165 6.17 -0.44 3.60
CA TRP A 165 6.85 -1.01 4.77
C TRP A 165 7.13 -2.51 4.57
N ILE A 166 6.14 -3.26 4.10
CA ILE A 166 6.29 -4.70 3.80
C ILE A 166 7.35 -4.94 2.71
N MET A 167 7.41 -4.11 1.68
CA MET A 167 8.41 -4.23 0.61
C MET A 167 9.84 -3.99 1.11
N ARG A 168 10.02 -3.20 2.18
CA ARG A 168 11.34 -2.79 2.71
C ARG A 168 11.94 -3.79 3.69
N ASP A 169 11.11 -4.48 4.45
CA ASP A 169 11.51 -5.44 5.50
C ASP A 169 12.48 -6.56 5.00
N PRO A 170 12.26 -7.21 3.84
CA PRO A 170 13.12 -8.33 3.44
C PRO A 170 14.56 -7.91 3.08
N ASP A 171 14.79 -6.67 2.65
CA ASP A 171 16.14 -6.21 2.29
C ASP A 171 17.06 -6.07 3.51
N GLU A 172 16.51 -5.69 4.67
CA GLU A 172 17.25 -5.58 5.92
C GLU A 172 17.67 -6.97 6.44
N ASP A 173 16.81 -7.97 6.30
CA ASP A 173 17.10 -9.35 6.67
C ASP A 173 18.16 -9.99 5.76
N PHE A 174 18.12 -9.74 4.44
CA PHE A 174 19.19 -10.18 3.54
C PHE A 174 20.55 -9.53 3.88
N LEU A 175 20.57 -8.22 4.17
CA LEU A 175 21.77 -7.50 4.61
C LEU A 175 22.32 -8.03 5.93
N ARG A 176 21.44 -8.45 6.85
CA ARG A 176 21.82 -9.04 8.13
C ARG A 176 22.42 -10.43 7.96
N LEU A 177 21.83 -11.25 7.08
CA LEU A 177 22.36 -12.57 6.71
C LEU A 177 23.74 -12.45 6.08
N GLU A 178 23.93 -11.52 5.14
CA GLU A 178 25.22 -11.24 4.50
C GLU A 178 26.29 -10.79 5.52
N LYS A 179 25.95 -9.86 6.43
CA LYS A 179 26.86 -9.42 7.50
C LYS A 179 27.22 -10.55 8.48
N SER A 180 26.29 -11.45 8.77
CA SER A 180 26.54 -12.60 9.65
C SER A 180 27.51 -13.61 9.03
N GLN A 181 27.47 -13.77 7.70
CA GLN A 181 28.40 -14.62 6.94
C GLN A 181 29.84 -14.08 6.99
N TYR A 182 30.04 -12.76 6.81
CA TYR A 182 31.38 -12.16 6.90
C TYR A 182 32.00 -12.27 8.31
N LYS A 183 31.17 -12.26 9.36
CA LYS A 183 31.63 -12.50 10.73
C LYS A 183 32.12 -13.94 10.94
N LEU A 184 31.45 -14.92 10.33
CA LEU A 184 31.84 -16.33 10.39
C LEU A 184 33.10 -16.62 9.55
N LYS A 185 33.33 -15.90 8.44
CA LYS A 185 34.57 -15.98 7.64
C LYS A 185 35.81 -15.40 8.36
N SER A 186 35.63 -14.63 9.43
CA SER A 186 36.70 -13.92 10.16
C SER A 186 37.17 -14.65 11.44
N ALA A 187 36.51 -15.74 11.83
CA ALA A 187 36.83 -16.54 13.02
C ALA A 187 37.51 -17.85 12.62
#